data_AF-A0A843F3R8-F1
#
_entry.id   AF-A0A843F3R8-F1
#
_cell.length_a   1.000
_cell.length_b   1.000
_cell.length_c   1.000
_cell.angle_alpha   90.00
_cell.angle_beta   90.00
_cell.angle_gamma   90.00
#
_symmetry.space_group_name_H-M   'P 1'
#
loop_
_entity.id
_entity.type
_entity.pdbx_description
1 polymer ?
#
loop_
_entity_poly.entity_id
_entity_poly.type
_entity_poly.pdbx_seq_one_letter_code
_entity_poly.pdbx_strand_id
1 'polypeptide(L)'
;MKLWNKNHERLFFNRCRNFASPEQLFNQTEDGRFLAYWPKSYRGRKTTLQSRNSLIGKFSEKWVADLFRHITQDKNLFVVQQAQIPSIGIGYNSPADVVIATRNKKVLRADDVKIIFEVKMSIVWNWIYDIDSDSLTEIGDYRTHKGKPSFTRSDSILKAIGKCIDIRVSSIDASKIPLVVIGNAPLSNGFCKKADYLKNAGIIQGFWSLNPYPLNHGNTRKSSHDGGYMRFDDISELKDSVEELFVNDLNFFSGMKSPEQLGKIIEIADNELTYQEKGMKFIKLINGS
;
A
#
# COMPACT_ATOMS: atom_id res chain seq x y z
N MET A 1 -0.38 3.42 -19.74
CA MET A 1 0.03 2.27 -18.87
C MET A 1 -1.18 1.35 -18.64
N LYS A 2 -1.07 0.18 -17.98
CA LYS A 2 -2.22 -0.65 -17.57
C LYS A 2 -2.11 -1.00 -16.08
N LEU A 3 -3.23 -1.22 -15.40
CA LEU A 3 -3.25 -1.74 -14.03
C LEU A 3 -2.71 -3.17 -13.94
N TRP A 4 -2.42 -3.63 -12.71
CA TRP A 4 -1.76 -4.92 -12.45
C TRP A 4 -2.58 -6.08 -13.04
N ASN A 5 -1.88 -7.00 -13.69
CA ASN A 5 -2.49 -8.16 -14.36
C ASN A 5 -1.46 -9.28 -14.53
N LYS A 6 -1.89 -10.44 -15.04
CA LYS A 6 -1.03 -11.61 -15.26
C LYS A 6 0.26 -11.34 -16.05
N ASN A 7 0.24 -10.42 -17.02
CA ASN A 7 1.44 -10.10 -17.81
C ASN A 7 2.50 -9.39 -16.97
N HIS A 8 2.11 -8.64 -15.94
CA HIS A 8 3.06 -8.03 -15.01
C HIS A 8 3.76 -9.07 -14.14
N GLU A 9 3.06 -10.13 -13.73
CA GLU A 9 3.69 -11.26 -13.04
C GLU A 9 4.60 -12.09 -13.96
N ARG A 10 4.19 -12.34 -15.21
CA ARG A 10 5.08 -12.94 -16.23
C ARG A 10 6.34 -12.12 -16.42
N LEU A 11 6.20 -10.80 -16.55
CA LEU A 11 7.33 -9.88 -16.68
C LEU A 11 8.24 -9.93 -15.45
N PHE A 12 7.67 -9.99 -14.24
CA PHE A 12 8.43 -10.18 -13.01
C PHE A 12 9.27 -11.46 -13.07
N PHE A 13 8.65 -12.61 -13.33
CA PHE A 13 9.37 -13.89 -13.40
C PHE A 13 10.46 -13.87 -14.47
N ASN A 14 10.13 -13.42 -15.69
CA ASN A 14 11.10 -13.37 -16.78
C ASN A 14 12.29 -12.45 -16.47
N ARG A 15 12.07 -11.28 -15.87
CA ARG A 15 13.17 -10.38 -15.48
C ARG A 15 14.02 -10.96 -14.36
N CYS A 16 13.40 -11.59 -13.36
CA CYS A 16 14.15 -12.17 -12.24
C CYS A 16 14.97 -13.40 -12.65
N ARG A 17 14.48 -14.21 -13.60
CA ARG A 17 15.23 -15.38 -14.11
C ARG A 17 16.57 -15.01 -14.76
N ASN A 18 16.77 -13.74 -15.15
CA ASN A 18 18.07 -13.26 -15.67
C ASN A 18 19.16 -13.17 -14.59
N PHE A 19 18.82 -13.19 -13.30
CA PHE A 19 19.79 -13.01 -12.21
C PHE A 19 19.50 -13.84 -10.94
N ALA A 20 18.38 -14.57 -10.90
CA ALA A 20 18.00 -15.44 -9.79
C ALA A 20 17.70 -16.84 -10.31
N SER A 21 18.11 -17.86 -9.56
CA SER A 21 17.90 -19.25 -9.97
C SER A 21 16.41 -19.63 -9.90
N PRO A 22 15.96 -20.67 -10.64
CA PRO A 22 14.60 -21.18 -10.52
C PRO A 22 14.18 -21.50 -9.09
N GLU A 23 15.07 -22.07 -8.28
CA GLU A 23 14.83 -22.42 -6.88
C GLU A 23 14.64 -21.19 -5.98
N GLN A 24 15.14 -20.01 -6.39
CA GLN A 24 14.91 -18.75 -5.70
C GLN A 24 13.55 -18.13 -6.06
N LEU A 25 12.90 -18.58 -7.14
CA LEU A 25 11.64 -18.04 -7.67
C LEU A 25 10.46 -19.01 -7.58
N PHE A 26 10.72 -20.31 -7.59
CA PHE A 26 9.73 -21.36 -7.62
C PHE A 26 10.03 -22.42 -6.56
N ASN A 27 9.00 -23.10 -6.10
CA ASN A 27 9.16 -24.29 -5.29
C ASN A 27 9.29 -25.49 -6.23
N GLN A 28 10.30 -26.33 -6.01
CA GLN A 28 10.46 -27.56 -6.75
C GLN A 28 9.64 -28.68 -6.09
N THR A 29 8.81 -29.36 -6.85
CA THR A 29 8.07 -30.54 -6.40
C THR A 29 8.95 -31.79 -6.41
N GLU A 30 8.52 -32.85 -5.72
CA GLU A 30 9.21 -34.15 -5.73
C GLU A 30 9.33 -34.77 -7.14
N ASP A 31 8.39 -34.45 -8.04
CA ASP A 31 8.41 -34.87 -9.45
C ASP A 31 9.10 -33.84 -10.38
N GLY A 32 9.90 -32.93 -9.82
CA GLY A 32 10.80 -32.04 -10.58
C GLY A 32 10.16 -30.79 -11.19
N ARG A 33 8.87 -30.53 -10.96
CA ARG A 33 8.17 -29.34 -11.47
C ARG A 33 8.44 -28.10 -10.63
N PHE A 34 8.50 -26.94 -11.27
CA PHE A 34 8.68 -25.65 -10.59
C PHE A 34 7.36 -24.89 -10.48
N LEU A 35 6.90 -24.63 -9.25
CA LEU A 35 5.62 -23.98 -8.95
C LEU A 35 5.79 -22.69 -8.16
N ALA A 36 5.14 -21.61 -8.57
CA ALA A 36 5.13 -20.36 -7.80
C ALA A 36 4.53 -20.58 -6.41
N TYR A 37 3.38 -21.24 -6.31
CA TYR A 37 2.83 -21.65 -5.03
C TYR A 37 2.35 -23.08 -5.07
N TRP A 38 2.43 -23.74 -3.92
CA TRP A 38 1.83 -25.06 -3.74
C TRP A 38 0.32 -25.01 -4.04
N PRO A 39 -0.19 -25.81 -4.99
CA PRO A 39 -1.63 -25.98 -5.17
C PRO A 39 -2.28 -26.44 -3.87
N LYS A 40 -3.54 -26.05 -3.62
CA LYS A 40 -4.25 -26.49 -2.40
C LYS A 40 -4.35 -28.01 -2.29
N SER A 41 -4.50 -28.68 -3.43
CA SER A 41 -4.53 -30.14 -3.58
C SER A 41 -3.17 -30.82 -3.36
N TYR A 42 -2.06 -30.07 -3.31
CA TYR A 42 -0.73 -30.67 -3.20
C TYR A 42 -0.47 -31.31 -1.82
N ARG A 43 -0.12 -32.60 -1.84
CA ARG A 43 0.07 -33.46 -0.66
C ARG A 43 1.53 -33.70 -0.27
N GLY A 44 2.49 -33.58 -1.18
CA GLY A 44 3.92 -33.81 -0.92
C GLY A 44 4.58 -32.82 0.04
N ARG A 45 5.89 -32.98 0.27
CA ARG A 45 6.68 -32.11 1.16
C ARG A 45 6.72 -30.68 0.61
N LYS A 46 6.65 -29.71 1.51
CA LYS A 46 6.56 -28.29 1.17
C LYS A 46 7.70 -27.51 1.81
N THR A 47 8.19 -26.53 1.07
CA THR A 47 9.15 -25.53 1.53
C THR A 47 8.53 -24.14 1.45
N THR A 48 9.13 -23.18 2.15
CA THR A 48 8.71 -21.78 2.12
C THR A 48 9.79 -20.98 1.39
N LEU A 49 9.39 -20.25 0.35
CA LEU A 49 10.32 -19.48 -0.46
C LEU A 49 10.33 -17.99 -0.08
N GLN A 50 11.29 -17.58 0.75
CA GLN A 50 11.39 -16.19 1.22
C GLN A 50 12.03 -15.24 0.20
N SER A 51 13.02 -15.71 -0.56
CA SER A 51 13.75 -14.94 -1.59
C SER A 51 12.81 -14.22 -2.56
N ARG A 52 11.82 -14.95 -3.10
CA ARG A 52 10.83 -14.39 -4.01
C ARG A 52 10.02 -13.25 -3.42
N ASN A 53 9.65 -13.33 -2.13
CA ASN A 53 8.84 -12.29 -1.49
C ASN A 53 9.59 -10.94 -1.47
N SER A 54 10.91 -10.96 -1.29
CA SER A 54 11.73 -9.73 -1.39
C SER A 54 11.79 -9.22 -2.84
N LEU A 55 11.97 -10.13 -3.81
CA LEU A 55 12.06 -9.75 -5.23
C LEU A 55 10.76 -9.15 -5.77
N ILE A 56 9.60 -9.76 -5.48
CA ILE A 56 8.31 -9.22 -5.93
C ILE A 56 8.01 -7.89 -5.26
N GLY A 57 8.40 -7.70 -3.99
CA GLY A 57 8.30 -6.43 -3.28
C GLY A 57 8.97 -5.31 -4.06
N LYS A 58 10.29 -5.43 -4.30
CA LYS A 58 11.08 -4.46 -5.07
C LYS A 58 10.53 -4.21 -6.48
N PHE A 59 10.11 -5.28 -7.17
CA PHE A 59 9.51 -5.16 -8.51
C PHE A 59 8.22 -4.35 -8.47
N SER A 60 7.35 -4.63 -7.48
CA SER A 60 6.05 -3.97 -7.35
C SER A 60 6.19 -2.51 -6.91
N GLU A 61 7.12 -2.17 -6.01
CA GLU A 61 7.40 -0.78 -5.63
C GLU A 61 7.82 0.05 -6.84
N LYS A 62 8.72 -0.49 -7.67
CA LYS A 62 9.10 0.16 -8.92
C LYS A 62 7.92 0.32 -9.87
N TRP A 63 7.11 -0.73 -10.05
CA TRP A 63 5.94 -0.67 -10.91
C TRP A 63 4.92 0.37 -10.42
N VAL A 64 4.66 0.44 -9.12
CA VAL A 64 3.78 1.45 -8.50
C VAL A 64 4.33 2.85 -8.73
N ALA A 65 5.64 3.06 -8.57
CA ALA A 65 6.25 4.35 -8.85
C ALA A 65 6.13 4.74 -10.33
N ASP A 66 6.37 3.81 -11.25
CA ASP A 66 6.20 4.04 -12.69
C ASP A 66 4.72 4.38 -13.02
N LEU A 67 3.75 3.75 -12.34
CA LEU A 67 2.32 4.04 -12.48
C LEU A 67 1.97 5.45 -12.01
N PHE A 68 2.39 5.83 -10.81
CA PHE A 68 2.09 7.17 -10.30
C PHE A 68 2.81 8.26 -11.10
N ARG A 69 4.00 8.00 -11.67
CA ARG A 69 4.62 8.96 -12.61
C ARG A 69 3.75 9.21 -13.83
N HIS A 70 3.12 8.16 -14.37
CA HIS A 70 2.20 8.30 -15.48
C HIS A 70 0.93 9.06 -15.09
N ILE A 71 0.39 8.83 -13.89
CA ILE A 71 -0.80 9.50 -13.38
C ILE A 71 -0.56 10.99 -13.12
N THR A 72 0.62 11.35 -12.63
CA THR A 72 0.99 12.73 -12.26
C THR A 72 1.84 13.43 -13.32
N GLN A 73 1.93 12.90 -14.54
CA GLN A 73 2.83 13.43 -15.58
C GLN A 73 2.50 14.86 -16.02
N ASP A 74 1.24 15.26 -15.87
CA ASP A 74 0.68 16.59 -16.16
C ASP A 74 0.83 17.56 -14.97
N LYS A 75 1.41 17.10 -13.86
CA LYS A 75 1.63 17.89 -12.66
C LYS A 75 3.11 18.22 -12.50
N ASN A 76 3.40 19.38 -11.92
CA ASN A 76 4.76 19.75 -11.51
C ASN A 76 5.15 19.02 -10.20
N LEU A 77 5.07 17.69 -10.20
CA LEU A 77 5.32 16.81 -9.07
C LEU A 77 6.26 15.67 -9.48
N PHE A 78 6.93 15.08 -8.49
CA PHE A 78 7.88 14.00 -8.66
C PHE A 78 7.44 12.77 -7.87
N VAL A 79 7.72 11.58 -8.42
CA VAL A 79 7.50 10.31 -7.71
C VAL A 79 8.84 9.73 -7.29
N VAL A 80 9.08 9.77 -5.99
CA VAL A 80 10.32 9.34 -5.33
C VAL A 80 10.09 7.97 -4.70
N GLN A 81 10.89 6.98 -5.11
CA GLN A 81 10.93 5.67 -4.46
C GLN A 81 11.86 5.70 -3.26
N GLN A 82 11.60 4.91 -2.22
CA GLN A 82 12.50 4.72 -1.08
C GLN A 82 12.95 6.07 -0.49
N ALA A 83 11.97 6.94 -0.22
CA ALA A 83 12.18 8.30 0.26
C ALA A 83 12.36 8.32 1.79
N GLN A 84 13.18 9.25 2.28
CA GLN A 84 13.44 9.49 3.69
C GLN A 84 12.84 10.85 4.07
N ILE A 85 12.05 10.89 5.13
CA ILE A 85 11.45 12.11 5.68
C ILE A 85 11.67 12.07 7.21
N PRO A 86 12.87 12.41 7.70
CA PRO A 86 13.24 12.21 9.11
C PRO A 86 12.33 12.94 10.10
N SER A 87 11.77 14.10 9.73
CA SER A 87 10.88 14.89 10.58
C SER A 87 9.56 14.19 10.92
N ILE A 88 9.20 13.13 10.19
CA ILE A 88 8.01 12.30 10.45
C ILE A 88 8.37 10.82 10.68
N GLY A 89 9.59 10.56 11.18
CA GLY A 89 10.03 9.21 11.57
C GLY A 89 10.39 8.28 10.41
N ILE A 90 10.41 8.76 9.15
CA ILE A 90 10.77 7.95 7.98
C ILE A 90 12.27 8.07 7.72
N GLY A 91 13.04 7.16 8.31
CA GLY A 91 14.51 7.17 8.25
C GLY A 91 15.11 6.23 7.19
N TYR A 92 16.45 6.20 7.15
CA TYR A 92 17.22 5.33 6.24
C TYR A 92 16.91 3.83 6.38
N ASN A 93 16.63 3.36 7.60
CA ASN A 93 16.38 1.93 7.87
C ASN A 93 14.96 1.47 7.47
N SER A 94 14.02 2.41 7.32
CA SER A 94 12.63 2.14 6.97
C SER A 94 12.09 3.29 6.12
N PRO A 95 12.62 3.48 4.90
CA PRO A 95 12.15 4.52 4.00
C PRO A 95 10.71 4.26 3.55
N ALA A 96 10.05 5.30 3.05
CA ALA A 96 8.76 5.18 2.39
C ALA A 96 8.92 4.53 1.03
N ASP A 97 8.04 3.57 0.68
CA ASP A 97 8.18 2.80 -0.55
C ASP A 97 8.06 3.70 -1.79
N VAL A 98 6.99 4.50 -1.85
CA VAL A 98 6.76 5.49 -2.92
C VAL A 98 6.14 6.76 -2.33
N VAL A 99 6.62 7.93 -2.78
CA VAL A 99 6.14 9.24 -2.35
C VAL A 99 5.91 10.13 -3.57
N ILE A 100 4.78 10.85 -3.60
CA ILE A 100 4.58 11.98 -4.50
C ILE A 100 5.04 13.24 -3.77
N ALA A 101 5.93 14.02 -4.38
CA ALA A 101 6.57 15.18 -3.76
C ALA A 101 6.74 16.35 -4.74
N THR A 102 6.94 17.55 -4.20
CA THR A 102 7.28 18.76 -4.98
C THR A 102 8.74 18.84 -5.37
N ARG A 103 9.59 17.95 -4.83
CA ARG A 103 11.03 17.89 -5.11
C ARG A 103 11.48 16.49 -5.49
N ASN A 104 12.37 16.41 -6.46
CA ASN A 104 13.01 15.15 -6.86
C ASN A 104 14.26 14.87 -6.00
N LYS A 105 14.07 14.53 -4.73
CA LYS A 105 15.16 14.20 -3.79
C LYS A 105 14.82 12.97 -2.97
N LYS A 106 15.86 12.20 -2.58
CA LYS A 106 15.72 11.04 -1.70
C LYS A 106 15.38 11.43 -0.26
N VAL A 107 15.98 12.50 0.24
CA VAL A 107 15.67 13.07 1.56
C VAL A 107 14.77 14.28 1.34
N LEU A 108 13.57 14.23 1.91
CA LEU A 108 12.51 15.22 1.75
C LEU A 108 12.16 15.84 3.10
N ARG A 109 11.67 17.09 3.08
CA ARG A 109 10.95 17.68 4.22
C ARG A 109 9.50 17.24 4.18
N ALA A 110 8.81 17.26 5.32
CA ALA A 110 7.37 16.98 5.36
C ALA A 110 6.58 17.89 4.38
N ASP A 111 6.91 19.18 4.31
CA ASP A 111 6.27 20.14 3.38
C ASP A 111 6.46 19.80 1.89
N ASP A 112 7.53 19.05 1.55
CA ASP A 112 7.78 18.62 0.18
C ASP A 112 6.84 17.46 -0.21
N VAL A 113 6.26 16.75 0.76
CA VAL A 113 5.49 15.52 0.56
C VAL A 113 4.01 15.83 0.29
N LYS A 114 3.45 15.21 -0.74
CA LYS A 114 2.04 15.32 -1.09
C LYS A 114 1.24 14.07 -0.76
N ILE A 115 1.78 12.87 -1.00
CA ILE A 115 1.15 11.59 -0.65
C ILE A 115 2.25 10.57 -0.37
N ILE A 116 2.06 9.70 0.62
CA ILE A 116 2.93 8.54 0.90
C ILE A 116 2.16 7.26 0.61
N PHE A 117 2.80 6.36 -0.15
CA PHE A 117 2.29 5.03 -0.44
C PHE A 117 3.16 3.96 0.22
N GLU A 118 2.50 3.07 0.98
CA GLU A 118 3.09 1.83 1.48
C GLU A 118 2.65 0.67 0.57
N VAL A 119 3.59 -0.01 -0.08
CA VAL A 119 3.30 -1.04 -1.09
C VAL A 119 3.32 -2.43 -0.43
N LYS A 120 2.18 -3.10 -0.50
CA LYS A 120 1.96 -4.49 -0.06
C LYS A 120 1.34 -5.30 -1.20
N MET A 121 2.01 -5.31 -2.35
CA MET A 121 1.68 -6.18 -3.48
C MET A 121 2.41 -7.53 -3.36
N SER A 122 1.93 -8.53 -4.09
CA SER A 122 2.51 -9.87 -4.11
C SER A 122 2.10 -10.61 -5.38
N ILE A 123 2.58 -11.84 -5.56
CA ILE A 123 2.08 -12.74 -6.61
C ILE A 123 0.66 -13.18 -6.25
N VAL A 124 -0.25 -13.11 -7.21
CA VAL A 124 -1.69 -13.39 -7.07
C VAL A 124 -2.07 -14.66 -7.80
N TRP A 125 -1.48 -14.94 -8.96
CA TRP A 125 -1.77 -16.15 -9.73
C TRP A 125 -0.73 -17.23 -9.43
N ASN A 126 -1.13 -18.49 -9.64
CA ASN A 126 -0.22 -19.60 -9.59
C ASN A 126 0.39 -19.85 -10.97
N TRP A 127 1.68 -20.14 -10.98
CA TRP A 127 2.44 -20.34 -12.20
C TRP A 127 3.22 -21.64 -12.10
N ILE A 128 3.25 -22.40 -13.19
CA ILE A 128 4.22 -23.47 -13.42
C ILE A 128 5.29 -22.95 -14.37
N TYR A 129 6.54 -23.22 -14.01
CA TYR A 129 7.70 -22.97 -14.86
C TYR A 129 8.22 -24.31 -15.38
N ASP A 130 8.34 -24.40 -16.70
CA ASP A 130 8.97 -25.50 -17.40
C ASP A 130 10.36 -25.05 -17.83
N ILE A 131 11.39 -25.73 -17.31
CA ILE A 131 12.79 -25.39 -17.54
C ILE A 131 13.26 -25.78 -18.95
N ASP A 132 12.67 -26.82 -19.53
CA ASP A 132 13.08 -27.35 -20.83
C ASP A 132 12.55 -26.46 -21.96
N SER A 133 11.32 -25.98 -21.82
CA SER A 133 10.68 -25.08 -22.79
C SER A 133 10.84 -23.58 -22.47
N ASP A 134 11.52 -23.24 -21.38
CA ASP A 134 11.64 -21.88 -20.83
C ASP A 134 10.29 -21.16 -20.64
N SER A 135 9.22 -21.92 -20.40
CA SER A 135 7.85 -21.41 -20.48
C SER A 135 7.20 -21.23 -19.11
N LEU A 136 6.35 -20.21 -18.99
CA LEU A 136 5.59 -19.91 -17.79
C LEU A 136 4.08 -20.01 -18.07
N THR A 137 3.45 -21.03 -17.50
CA THR A 137 2.02 -21.29 -17.68
C THR A 137 1.24 -20.99 -16.40
N GLU A 138 0.11 -20.31 -16.53
CA GLU A 138 -0.78 -20.03 -15.40
C GLU A 138 -1.63 -21.27 -15.09
N ILE A 139 -1.73 -21.64 -13.82
CA ILE A 139 -2.45 -22.86 -13.37
C ILE A 139 -3.53 -22.56 -12.33
N GLY A 140 -3.82 -21.28 -12.07
CA GLY A 140 -4.90 -20.86 -11.20
C GLY A 140 -4.69 -19.49 -10.55
N ASP A 141 -5.66 -19.07 -9.74
CA ASP A 141 -5.63 -17.81 -8.99
C ASP A 141 -5.34 -18.01 -7.49
N TYR A 142 -5.40 -16.93 -6.72
CA TYR A 142 -5.08 -16.97 -5.29
C TYR A 142 -6.01 -17.86 -4.45
N ARG A 143 -7.15 -18.31 -5.00
CA ARG A 143 -8.03 -19.26 -4.33
C ARG A 143 -7.63 -20.71 -4.58
N THR A 144 -6.81 -21.02 -5.58
CA THR A 144 -6.44 -22.40 -5.92
C THR A 144 -5.10 -22.83 -5.31
N HIS A 145 -4.30 -21.87 -4.83
CA HIS A 145 -2.99 -22.15 -4.22
C HIS A 145 -2.94 -21.83 -2.72
N LYS A 146 -1.90 -22.31 -2.04
CA LYS A 146 -1.69 -22.12 -0.58
C LYS A 146 -1.01 -20.79 -0.23
N GLY A 147 -0.34 -20.16 -1.20
CA GLY A 147 0.13 -18.78 -1.05
C GLY A 147 -1.03 -17.83 -0.77
N LYS A 148 -0.82 -16.85 0.10
CA LYS A 148 -1.82 -15.81 0.38
C LYS A 148 -1.29 -14.47 -0.13
N PRO A 149 -2.02 -13.78 -1.02
CA PRO A 149 -1.65 -12.43 -1.41
C PRO A 149 -1.58 -11.50 -0.18
N SER A 150 -0.72 -10.49 -0.22
CA SER A 150 -0.42 -9.61 0.91
C SER A 150 -1.67 -8.99 1.56
N PHE A 151 -2.66 -8.53 0.78
CA PHE A 151 -3.92 -7.99 1.33
C PHE A 151 -4.83 -9.02 2.02
N THR A 152 -4.58 -10.31 1.80
CA THR A 152 -5.29 -11.40 2.48
C THR A 152 -4.54 -11.94 3.71
N ARG A 153 -3.36 -11.38 4.01
CA ARG A 153 -2.50 -11.76 5.14
C ARG A 153 -2.57 -10.72 6.25
N SER A 154 -2.96 -11.17 7.45
CA SER A 154 -3.07 -10.30 8.61
C SER A 154 -1.75 -9.63 9.00
N ASP A 155 -0.63 -10.35 8.96
CA ASP A 155 0.68 -9.81 9.32
C ASP A 155 1.11 -8.69 8.37
N SER A 156 0.83 -8.82 7.07
CA SER A 156 1.16 -7.81 6.06
C SER A 156 0.36 -6.53 6.27
N ILE A 157 -0.94 -6.65 6.54
CA ILE A 157 -1.82 -5.50 6.77
C ILE A 157 -1.50 -4.82 8.11
N LEU A 158 -1.26 -5.59 9.18
CA LEU A 158 -0.90 -5.02 10.48
C LEU A 158 0.44 -4.28 10.44
N LYS A 159 1.42 -4.76 9.66
CA LYS A 159 2.69 -4.04 9.44
C LYS A 159 2.49 -2.70 8.73
N ALA A 160 1.64 -2.66 7.69
CA ALA A 160 1.32 -1.42 7.00
C ALA A 160 0.59 -0.43 7.91
N ILE A 161 -0.36 -0.92 8.72
CA ILE A 161 -1.06 -0.12 9.72
C ILE A 161 -0.08 0.44 10.75
N GLY A 162 0.80 -0.40 11.31
CA GLY A 162 1.80 0.01 12.29
C GLY A 162 2.67 1.15 11.75
N LYS A 163 3.23 0.99 10.54
CA LYS A 163 4.06 2.04 9.92
C LYS A 163 3.29 3.35 9.69
N CYS A 164 2.01 3.27 9.30
CA CYS A 164 1.20 4.49 9.13
C CYS A 164 0.90 5.17 10.47
N ILE A 165 0.62 4.40 11.53
CA ILE A 165 0.45 4.95 12.89
C ILE A 165 1.75 5.60 13.35
N ASP A 166 2.90 4.94 13.18
CA ASP A 166 4.21 5.48 13.56
C ASP A 166 4.48 6.83 12.89
N ILE A 167 4.15 6.97 11.60
CA ILE A 167 4.22 8.25 10.88
C ILE A 167 3.27 9.28 11.52
N ARG A 168 2.01 8.91 11.74
CA ARG A 168 0.97 9.81 12.26
C ARG A 168 1.28 10.39 13.64
N VAL A 169 1.90 9.60 14.53
CA VAL A 169 2.22 10.02 15.89
C VAL A 169 3.60 10.66 16.03
N SER A 170 4.41 10.67 14.98
CA SER A 170 5.80 11.14 15.03
C SER A 170 5.93 12.68 15.09
N SER A 171 5.06 13.42 14.42
CA SER A 171 5.10 14.89 14.36
C SER A 171 3.78 15.45 13.83
N ILE A 172 3.45 16.68 14.24
CA ILE A 172 2.32 17.45 13.68
C ILE A 172 2.47 17.67 12.17
N ASP A 173 3.69 17.66 11.64
CA ASP A 173 3.96 17.82 10.21
C ASP A 173 3.39 16.65 9.37
N ALA A 174 3.18 15.48 9.99
CA ALA A 174 2.56 14.33 9.34
C ALA A 174 1.02 14.47 9.23
N SER A 175 0.41 15.40 9.95
CA SER A 175 -1.06 15.48 10.11
C SER A 175 -1.81 15.66 8.79
N LYS A 176 -1.22 16.39 7.85
CA LYS A 176 -1.82 16.71 6.55
C LYS A 176 -1.45 15.74 5.43
N ILE A 177 -0.48 14.87 5.64
CA ILE A 177 0.02 13.99 4.57
C ILE A 177 -0.94 12.80 4.43
N PRO A 178 -1.57 12.59 3.27
CA PRO A 178 -2.31 11.37 2.97
C PRO A 178 -1.38 10.15 2.95
N LEU A 179 -1.78 9.10 3.66
CA LEU A 179 -1.12 7.80 3.70
C LEU A 179 -2.02 6.76 3.04
N VAL A 180 -1.53 6.05 2.05
CA VAL A 180 -2.29 5.05 1.30
C VAL A 180 -1.54 3.73 1.25
N VAL A 181 -2.23 2.62 1.50
CA VAL A 181 -1.65 1.28 1.37
C VAL A 181 -2.04 0.70 0.02
N ILE A 182 -1.06 0.34 -0.80
CA ILE A 182 -1.24 -0.21 -2.14
C ILE A 182 -1.14 -1.73 -2.13
N GLY A 183 -2.05 -2.42 -2.80
CA GLY A 183 -2.07 -3.87 -2.97
C GLY A 183 -2.59 -4.29 -4.33
N ASN A 184 -2.80 -5.58 -4.51
CA ASN A 184 -3.24 -6.17 -5.78
C ASN A 184 -4.14 -7.40 -5.60
N ALA A 185 -4.81 -7.49 -4.45
CA ALA A 185 -5.75 -8.54 -4.08
C ALA A 185 -6.84 -7.95 -3.18
N PRO A 186 -8.00 -8.61 -3.06
CA PRO A 186 -9.05 -8.12 -2.17
C PRO A 186 -8.63 -8.15 -0.72
N LEU A 187 -9.09 -7.15 0.04
CA LEU A 187 -8.97 -7.11 1.49
C LEU A 187 -9.97 -8.09 2.11
N SER A 188 -9.57 -8.81 3.18
CA SER A 188 -10.49 -9.73 3.85
C SER A 188 -11.65 -8.98 4.53
N ASN A 189 -12.79 -9.65 4.74
CA ASN A 189 -13.99 -9.01 5.32
C ASN A 189 -13.72 -8.36 6.68
N GLY A 190 -12.93 -9.02 7.54
CA GLY A 190 -12.56 -8.46 8.85
C GLY A 190 -11.71 -7.18 8.73
N PHE A 191 -10.83 -7.11 7.72
CA PHE A 191 -10.02 -5.93 7.47
C PHE A 191 -10.76 -4.82 6.72
N CYS A 192 -11.85 -5.11 6.00
CA CYS A 192 -12.66 -4.07 5.35
C CYS A 192 -13.25 -3.10 6.37
N LYS A 193 -13.88 -3.62 7.44
CA LYS A 193 -14.38 -2.76 8.54
C LYS A 193 -13.26 -1.96 9.19
N LYS A 194 -12.10 -2.59 9.40
CA LYS A 194 -10.93 -1.91 9.95
C LYS A 194 -10.40 -0.80 9.03
N ALA A 195 -10.42 -1.02 7.72
CA ALA A 195 -10.02 -0.01 6.73
C ALA A 195 -10.96 1.21 6.78
N ASP A 196 -12.27 0.99 6.89
CA ASP A 196 -13.26 2.07 7.05
C ASP A 196 -12.96 2.88 8.33
N TYR A 197 -12.75 2.21 9.47
CA TYR A 197 -12.37 2.90 10.72
C TYR A 197 -11.06 3.69 10.61
N LEU A 198 -10.03 3.14 9.96
CA LEU A 198 -8.73 3.80 9.81
C LEU A 198 -8.82 5.03 8.90
N LYS A 199 -9.67 4.99 7.86
CA LYS A 199 -9.95 6.14 7.00
C LYS A 199 -10.71 7.22 7.74
N ASN A 200 -11.78 6.85 8.44
CA ASN A 200 -12.59 7.80 9.21
C ASN A 200 -11.80 8.45 10.35
N ALA A 201 -10.87 7.71 10.97
CA ALA A 201 -9.95 8.24 11.99
C ALA A 201 -8.81 9.08 11.39
N GLY A 202 -8.67 9.18 10.08
CA GLY A 202 -7.60 9.91 9.40
C GLY A 202 -6.22 9.25 9.45
N ILE A 203 -6.11 8.01 9.95
CA ILE A 203 -4.82 7.30 10.07
C ILE A 203 -4.31 6.89 8.69
N ILE A 204 -5.18 6.28 7.86
CA ILE A 204 -4.86 5.80 6.50
C ILE A 204 -6.00 6.20 5.57
N GLN A 205 -5.70 6.95 4.51
CA GLN A 205 -6.71 7.49 3.60
C GLN A 205 -7.28 6.44 2.63
N GLY A 206 -6.61 5.30 2.46
CA GLY A 206 -7.19 4.17 1.75
C GLY A 206 -6.30 2.94 1.66
N PHE A 207 -6.94 1.78 1.54
CA PHE A 207 -6.35 0.53 1.09
C PHE A 207 -6.76 0.28 -0.35
N TRP A 208 -5.84 0.45 -1.28
CA TRP A 208 -6.13 0.46 -2.71
C TRP A 208 -5.59 -0.79 -3.40
N SER A 209 -6.47 -1.58 -4.03
CA SER A 209 -6.08 -2.72 -4.87
C SER A 209 -6.00 -2.28 -6.34
N LEU A 210 -4.82 -2.41 -6.94
CA LEU A 210 -4.52 -2.03 -8.31
C LEU A 210 -4.63 -3.20 -9.31
N ASN A 211 -5.37 -4.24 -8.94
CA ASN A 211 -5.65 -5.40 -9.78
C ASN A 211 -7.17 -5.51 -9.99
N PRO A 212 -7.67 -5.20 -11.20
CA PRO A 212 -9.10 -5.28 -11.51
C PRO A 212 -9.65 -6.72 -11.42
N TYR A 213 -8.86 -7.70 -11.86
CA TYR A 213 -9.30 -9.08 -12.07
C TYR A 213 -8.40 -10.10 -11.36
N PRO A 214 -8.29 -10.07 -10.02
CA PRO A 214 -7.41 -10.98 -9.27
C PRO A 214 -7.88 -12.44 -9.26
N LEU A 215 -9.06 -12.73 -9.82
CA LEU A 215 -9.63 -14.07 -9.97
C LEU A 215 -9.70 -14.43 -11.44
N ASN A 216 -9.56 -15.72 -11.75
CA ASN A 216 -9.79 -16.22 -13.10
C ASN A 216 -11.27 -16.18 -13.49
N HIS A 217 -12.13 -16.42 -12.50
CA HIS A 217 -13.58 -16.41 -12.68
C HIS A 217 -14.27 -15.69 -11.51
N GLY A 218 -15.21 -14.81 -11.86
CA GLY A 218 -15.98 -14.03 -10.90
C GLY A 218 -15.32 -12.71 -10.48
N ASN A 219 -16.01 -11.99 -9.60
CA ASN A 219 -15.60 -10.67 -9.13
C ASN A 219 -15.12 -10.69 -7.68
N THR A 220 -14.30 -9.70 -7.36
CA THR A 220 -13.93 -9.36 -5.99
C THR A 220 -14.65 -8.12 -5.54
N ARG A 221 -14.68 -7.89 -4.23
CA ARG A 221 -15.19 -6.67 -3.62
C ARG A 221 -14.58 -5.43 -4.31
N LYS A 222 -15.45 -4.53 -4.78
CA LYS A 222 -15.07 -3.23 -5.37
C LYS A 222 -14.68 -2.23 -4.29
N SER A 223 -15.46 -2.13 -3.21
CA SER A 223 -15.18 -1.24 -2.08
C SER A 223 -15.68 -1.80 -0.74
N SER A 224 -15.15 -1.27 0.35
CA SER A 224 -15.79 -1.37 1.68
C SER A 224 -16.90 -0.31 1.82
N HIS A 225 -17.60 -0.30 2.96
CA HIS A 225 -18.83 0.50 3.12
C HIS A 225 -18.53 2.01 3.03
N ASP A 226 -17.48 2.46 3.72
CA ASP A 226 -17.06 3.87 3.78
C ASP A 226 -15.89 4.18 2.81
N GLY A 227 -15.61 3.24 1.91
CA GLY A 227 -14.51 3.36 0.94
C GLY A 227 -13.12 3.39 1.59
N GLY A 228 -12.94 2.81 2.78
CA GLY A 228 -11.63 2.56 3.38
C GLY A 228 -10.78 1.58 2.55
N TYR A 229 -11.43 0.65 1.84
CA TYR A 229 -10.84 -0.20 0.82
C TYR A 229 -11.50 0.07 -0.54
N MET A 230 -10.69 0.13 -1.60
CA MET A 230 -11.14 0.31 -2.98
C MET A 230 -10.33 -0.56 -3.95
N ARG A 231 -10.98 -1.15 -4.95
CA ARG A 231 -10.36 -1.78 -6.12
C ARG A 231 -10.57 -0.88 -7.33
N PHE A 232 -9.50 -0.56 -8.02
CA PHE A 232 -9.56 0.20 -9.26
C PHE A 232 -9.65 -0.75 -10.45
N ASP A 233 -10.58 -0.45 -11.36
CA ASP A 233 -10.81 -1.24 -12.57
C ASP A 233 -10.08 -0.63 -13.78
N ASP A 234 -9.82 0.69 -13.74
CA ASP A 234 -9.02 1.40 -14.73
C ASP A 234 -8.18 2.55 -14.12
N ILE A 235 -7.36 3.17 -14.98
CA ILE A 235 -6.44 4.24 -14.57
C ILE A 235 -7.19 5.55 -14.26
N SER A 236 -8.32 5.81 -14.91
CA SER A 236 -9.10 7.03 -14.69
C SER A 236 -9.68 7.04 -13.28
N GLU A 237 -10.32 5.95 -12.84
CA GLU A 237 -10.82 5.83 -11.46
C GLU A 237 -9.70 6.08 -10.42
N LEU A 238 -8.51 5.52 -10.67
CA LEU A 238 -7.35 5.70 -9.80
C LEU A 238 -6.86 7.16 -9.82
N LYS A 239 -6.81 7.79 -10.99
CA LYS A 239 -6.42 9.20 -11.14
C LYS A 239 -7.37 10.08 -10.34
N ASP A 240 -8.68 9.90 -10.49
CA ASP A 240 -9.69 10.69 -9.78
C ASP A 240 -9.54 10.58 -8.26
N SER A 241 -9.28 9.37 -7.74
CA SER A 241 -9.03 9.17 -6.31
C SER A 241 -7.73 9.82 -5.83
N VAL A 242 -6.70 9.89 -6.67
CA VAL A 242 -5.45 10.62 -6.35
C VAL A 242 -5.67 12.13 -6.36
N GLU A 243 -6.46 12.65 -7.30
CA GLU A 243 -6.82 14.07 -7.35
C GLU A 243 -7.58 14.50 -6.10
N GLU A 244 -8.51 13.68 -5.62
CA GLU A 244 -9.26 13.94 -4.39
C GLU A 244 -8.31 14.11 -3.19
N LEU A 245 -7.26 13.27 -3.10
CA LEU A 245 -6.26 13.38 -2.04
C LEU A 245 -5.41 14.66 -2.12
N PHE A 246 -5.26 15.28 -3.29
CA PHE A 246 -4.53 16.55 -3.42
C PHE A 246 -5.36 17.76 -2.98
N VAL A 247 -6.69 17.69 -3.09
CA VAL A 247 -7.60 18.81 -2.81
C VAL A 247 -8.08 18.80 -1.36
N ASN A 248 -8.12 17.63 -0.71
CA ASN A 248 -8.59 17.49 0.66
C ASN A 248 -7.64 18.14 1.69
N ASP A 249 -8.07 19.26 2.29
CA ASP A 249 -7.37 19.91 3.42
C ASP A 249 -7.82 19.33 4.77
N LEU A 250 -7.51 18.05 4.99
CA LEU A 250 -7.82 17.34 6.24
C LEU A 250 -6.62 17.36 7.20
N ASN A 251 -6.91 17.43 8.50
CA ASN A 251 -5.89 17.37 9.55
C ASN A 251 -6.14 16.16 10.46
N PHE A 252 -5.14 15.28 10.57
CA PHE A 252 -5.14 14.26 11.61
C PHE A 252 -4.76 14.87 12.96
N PHE A 253 -5.47 14.49 14.01
CA PHE A 253 -5.14 14.81 15.39
C PHE A 253 -5.36 13.58 16.27
N SER A 254 -4.57 13.43 17.34
CA SER A 254 -4.73 12.35 18.31
C SER A 254 -4.11 12.73 19.65
N GLY A 255 -4.60 12.14 20.74
CA GLY A 255 -4.05 12.35 22.08
C GLY A 255 -4.93 11.73 23.16
N MET A 256 -4.37 11.53 24.35
CA MET A 256 -5.09 11.07 25.53
C MET A 256 -5.15 12.22 26.55
N LYS A 257 -6.37 12.74 26.79
CA LYS A 257 -6.65 13.86 27.70
C LYS A 257 -7.89 13.52 28.53
N SER A 258 -7.98 14.02 29.76
CA SER A 258 -9.22 13.88 30.55
C SER A 258 -10.35 14.74 29.95
N PRO A 259 -11.63 14.42 30.23
CA PRO A 259 -12.75 15.26 29.80
C PRO A 259 -12.62 16.73 30.24
N GLU A 260 -12.10 16.98 31.44
CA GLU A 260 -11.84 18.34 31.94
C GLU A 260 -10.79 19.08 31.09
N GLN A 261 -9.69 18.39 30.75
CA GLN A 261 -8.65 18.96 29.89
C GLN A 261 -9.17 19.25 28.47
N LEU A 262 -9.97 18.33 27.91
CA LEU A 262 -10.61 18.54 26.61
C LEU A 262 -11.56 19.74 26.64
N GLY A 263 -12.36 19.88 27.72
CA GLY A 263 -13.24 21.03 27.91
C GLY A 263 -12.47 22.36 27.90
N LYS A 264 -11.36 22.45 28.63
CA LYS A 264 -10.49 23.64 28.64
C LYS A 264 -9.90 23.95 27.25
N ILE A 265 -9.48 22.92 26.52
CA ILE A 265 -8.95 23.10 25.15
C ILE A 265 -10.04 23.67 24.23
N ILE A 266 -11.26 23.13 24.30
CA ILE A 266 -12.41 23.59 23.52
C ILE A 266 -12.71 25.06 23.84
N GLU A 267 -12.78 25.41 25.13
CA GLU A 267 -13.03 26.78 25.58
C GLU A 267 -11.97 27.78 25.08
N ILE A 268 -10.69 27.43 25.19
CA ILE A 268 -9.60 28.29 24.69
C ILE A 268 -9.70 28.44 23.16
N ALA A 269 -9.95 27.34 22.44
CA ALA A 269 -10.05 27.36 20.99
C ALA A 269 -11.27 28.16 20.51
N ASP A 270 -12.39 28.16 21.25
CA ASP A 270 -13.62 28.85 20.88
C ASP A 270 -13.52 30.39 20.92
N ASN A 271 -12.49 30.93 21.57
CA ASN A 271 -12.19 32.36 21.60
C ASN A 271 -11.64 32.92 20.27
N GLU A 272 -11.24 32.05 19.33
CA GLU A 272 -10.79 32.49 18.00
C GLU A 272 -11.98 32.99 17.14
N LEU A 273 -11.70 33.87 16.17
CA LEU A 273 -12.75 34.60 15.45
C LEU A 273 -13.50 33.73 14.44
N THR A 274 -12.80 32.89 13.70
CA THR A 274 -13.38 32.05 12.64
C THR A 274 -13.30 30.56 12.97
N TYR A 275 -14.21 29.75 12.41
CA TYR A 275 -14.16 28.29 12.62
C TYR A 275 -12.84 27.65 12.21
N GLN A 276 -12.21 28.17 11.15
CA GLN A 276 -10.89 27.70 10.73
C GLN A 276 -9.82 27.97 11.79
N GLU A 277 -9.78 29.18 12.33
CA GLU A 277 -8.85 29.54 13.41
C GLU A 277 -9.14 28.73 14.68
N LYS A 278 -10.42 28.55 15.05
CA LYS A 278 -10.84 27.68 16.16
C LYS A 278 -10.31 26.25 15.98
N GLY A 279 -10.48 25.67 14.79
CA GLY A 279 -9.98 24.33 14.46
C GLY A 279 -8.45 24.23 14.55
N MET A 280 -7.73 25.19 13.97
CA MET A 280 -6.26 25.22 14.04
C MET A 280 -5.73 25.42 15.46
N LYS A 281 -6.41 26.25 16.26
CA LYS A 281 -6.09 26.46 17.68
C LYS A 281 -6.33 25.19 18.48
N PHE A 282 -7.46 24.52 18.27
CA PHE A 282 -7.76 23.21 18.87
C PHE A 282 -6.67 22.18 18.56
N ILE A 283 -6.28 22.03 17.28
CA ILE A 283 -5.24 21.09 16.84
C ILE A 283 -3.90 21.41 17.51
N LYS A 284 -3.53 22.69 17.61
CA LYS A 284 -2.29 23.10 18.28
C LYS A 284 -2.30 22.73 19.76
N LEU A 285 -3.42 22.96 20.45
CA LEU A 285 -3.58 22.70 21.88
C LEU A 285 -3.63 21.20 22.19
N ILE A 286 -4.32 20.39 21.37
CA ILE A 286 -4.45 18.95 21.61
C ILE A 286 -3.12 18.20 21.40
N ASN A 287 -2.31 18.66 20.44
CA ASN A 287 -1.00 18.08 20.13
C ASN A 287 0.12 18.53 21.08
N GLY A 288 -0.19 19.36 22.10
CA GLY A 288 0.76 19.71 23.18
C GLY A 288 1.93 20.58 22.74
N SER A 289 1.63 21.75 22.15
CA SER A 289 2.63 22.83 22.02
C SER A 289 2.89 23.52 23.36
#